data_AF-A0A9P6T7R4-F1
#
_entry.id   AF-A0A9P6T7R4-F1
#
_cell.length_a   1.000
_cell.length_b   1.000
_cell.length_c   1.000
_cell.angle_alpha   90.00
_cell.angle_beta   90.00
_cell.angle_gamma   90.00
#
_symmetry.space_group_name_H-M   'P 1'
#
loop_
_entity.id
_entity.type
_entity.pdbx_description
1 polymer ?
#
loop_
_entity_poly.entity_id
_entity_poly.type
_entity_poly.pdbx_seq_one_letter_code
_entity_poly.pdbx_strand_id
1 'polypeptide(L)'
;RSDVLKVLITGPEGTPYSNGCFVFDIFLTGNFNQTAPFVKSMTTKGGRFRLNPNLYADGKVCLSLLGTWQGPGWIPRKSTLSQVRFTFCHMAP
;
A
#
# COMPACT_ATOMS: atom_id res chain seq x y z
N ARG A 1 -19.61 -4.06 -1.62
CA ARG A 1 -18.62 -5.03 -2.13
C ARG A 1 -17.66 -5.35 -0.99
N SER A 2 -17.59 -6.60 -0.53
CA SER A 2 -16.80 -7.02 0.64
C SER A 2 -15.33 -7.33 0.32
N ASP A 3 -14.98 -7.26 -0.97
CA ASP A 3 -13.68 -7.53 -1.59
C ASP A 3 -12.78 -6.29 -1.69
N VAL A 4 -13.32 -5.09 -1.41
CA VAL A 4 -12.57 -3.82 -1.46
C VAL A 4 -12.51 -3.21 -0.08
N LEU A 5 -11.30 -2.94 0.40
CA LEU A 5 -11.04 -2.17 1.62
C LEU A 5 -10.42 -0.83 1.24
N LYS A 6 -10.87 0.24 1.90
CA LYS A 6 -10.26 1.57 1.79
C LYS A 6 -9.53 1.87 3.08
N VAL A 7 -8.25 2.23 2.98
CA VAL A 7 -7.39 2.52 4.12
C VAL A 7 -6.86 3.94 4.01
N LEU A 8 -6.90 4.67 5.12
CA LEU A 8 -6.27 5.98 5.25
C LEU A 8 -5.09 5.86 6.22
N ILE A 9 -3.95 6.41 5.82
CA ILE A 9 -2.72 6.45 6.61
C ILE A 9 -2.29 7.89 6.72
N THR A 10 -2.04 8.35 7.95
CA THR A 10 -1.47 9.66 8.22
C THR A 10 0.05 9.55 8.21
N GLY A 11 0.73 10.50 7.56
CA GLY A 11 2.18 10.53 7.54
C GLY A 11 2.75 10.82 8.95
N PRO A 12 3.84 10.13 9.34
CA PRO A 12 4.44 10.26 10.67
C PRO A 12 5.07 11.64 10.88
N GLU A 13 5.18 12.05 12.15
CA GLU A 13 5.91 13.26 12.52
C GLU A 13 7.41 13.13 12.18
N GLY A 14 8.03 14.26 11.84
CA GLY A 14 9.47 14.30 11.50
C GLY A 14 9.81 13.87 10.07
N THR A 15 8.80 13.56 9.23
CA THR A 15 9.00 13.25 7.80
C THR A 15 8.34 14.29 6.91
N PRO A 16 8.73 14.41 5.62
CA PRO A 16 8.07 15.31 4.68
C PRO A 16 6.58 15.02 4.47
N TYR A 17 6.11 13.86 4.94
CA TYR A 17 4.73 13.41 4.84
C TYR A 17 3.90 13.77 6.08
N SER A 18 4.51 14.37 7.11
CA SER A 18 3.84 14.69 8.38
C SER A 18 2.53 15.43 8.15
N ASN A 19 1.48 15.00 8.87
CA ASN A 19 0.10 15.50 8.76
C ASN A 19 -0.58 15.27 7.39
N GLY A 20 0.09 14.62 6.44
CA GLY A 20 -0.49 14.23 5.16
C GLY A 20 -1.41 13.01 5.30
N CYS A 21 -2.52 13.00 4.55
CA CYS A 21 -3.46 11.88 4.51
C CYS A 21 -3.33 11.10 3.19
N PHE A 22 -2.94 9.83 3.29
CA PHE A 22 -2.71 8.94 2.15
C PHE A 22 -3.79 7.87 2.10
N VAL A 23 -4.55 7.83 1.01
CA VAL A 23 -5.65 6.90 0.81
C VAL A 23 -5.22 5.78 -0.13
N PHE A 24 -5.51 4.56 0.27
CA PHE A 24 -5.20 3.35 -0.49
C PHE A 24 -6.45 2.49 -0.64
N ASP A 25 -6.64 1.97 -1.85
CA ASP A 25 -7.63 0.93 -2.12
C ASP A 25 -6.92 -0.42 -2.13
N ILE A 26 -7.42 -1.36 -1.32
CA ILE A 26 -6.94 -2.73 -1.23
C ILE A 26 -8.02 -3.64 -1.79
N PHE A 27 -7.68 -4.36 -2.86
CA PHE A 27 -8.55 -5.34 -3.48
C PHE A 27 -8.11 -6.74 -3.09
N LEU A 28 -9.00 -7.42 -2.36
CA LEU A 28 -8.86 -8.82 -1.97
C LEU A 28 -9.28 -9.68 -3.15
N THR A 29 -8.33 -10.42 -3.73
CA THR A 29 -8.63 -11.36 -4.81
C THR A 29 -9.51 -12.51 -4.30
N GLY A 30 -10.17 -13.25 -5.20
CA GLY A 30 -10.90 -14.47 -4.82
C GLY A 30 -10.04 -15.52 -4.09
N ASN A 31 -8.72 -15.44 -4.24
CA ASN A 31 -7.72 -16.31 -3.59
C ASN A 31 -6.95 -15.56 -2.49
N PHE A 32 -7.60 -14.61 -1.83
CA PHE A 32 -7.03 -13.91 -0.67
C PHE A 32 -6.56 -14.91 0.40
N ASN A 33 -5.48 -14.60 1.11
CA ASN A 33 -4.65 -15.49 1.94
C ASN A 33 -3.74 -16.48 1.19
N GLN A 34 -4.00 -16.81 -0.07
CA GLN A 34 -3.04 -17.57 -0.91
C GLN A 34 -2.17 -16.64 -1.75
N THR A 35 -2.74 -15.53 -2.21
CA THR A 35 -2.05 -14.51 -3.00
C THR A 35 -2.10 -13.16 -2.30
N ALA A 36 -1.12 -12.30 -2.61
CA ALA A 36 -1.11 -10.94 -2.13
C ALA A 36 -2.34 -10.17 -2.64
N PRO A 37 -2.91 -9.25 -1.86
CA PRO A 37 -3.94 -8.35 -2.34
C PRO A 37 -3.34 -7.34 -3.33
N PHE A 38 -4.18 -6.80 -4.22
CA PHE A 38 -3.79 -5.66 -5.03
C PHE A 38 -3.98 -4.37 -4.24
N VAL A 39 -3.02 -3.45 -4.33
CA VAL A 39 -3.11 -2.16 -3.64
C VAL A 39 -2.85 -1.04 -4.64
N LYS A 40 -3.69 0.00 -4.59
CA LYS A 40 -3.53 1.22 -5.36
C LYS A 40 -3.56 2.45 -4.45
N SER A 41 -2.59 3.35 -4.63
CA SER A 41 -2.63 4.67 -4.01
C SER A 41 -3.60 5.58 -4.77
N MET A 42 -4.48 6.24 -4.03
CA MET A 42 -5.47 7.16 -4.57
C MET A 42 -5.05 8.63 -4.40
N THR A 43 -4.06 8.90 -3.55
CA THR A 43 -3.54 10.26 -3.28
C THR A 43 -2.52 10.70 -4.33
N THR A 44 -2.90 10.68 -5.61
CA THR A 44 -1.99 11.07 -6.72
C THR A 44 -2.48 12.29 -7.52
N LYS A 45 -3.61 12.91 -7.11
CA LYS A 45 -4.31 13.97 -7.84
C LYS A 45 -4.54 13.60 -9.32
N GLY A 46 -5.06 12.39 -9.53
CA GLY A 46 -5.37 11.87 -10.86
C GLY A 46 -4.13 11.67 -11.73
N GLY A 47 -3.03 11.15 -11.18
CA GLY A 47 -1.82 10.87 -11.96
C GLY A 47 -0.77 11.97 -11.97
N ARG A 48 -0.98 13.08 -11.27
CA ARG A 48 -0.11 14.27 -11.33
C ARG A 48 1.03 14.26 -10.32
N PHE A 49 0.87 13.55 -9.21
CA PHE A 49 1.86 13.52 -8.14
C PHE A 49 2.39 12.12 -7.91
N ARG A 50 3.70 11.98 -8.08
CA ARG A 50 4.47 10.87 -7.52
C ARG A 50 4.86 11.28 -6.10
N LEU A 51 4.35 10.56 -5.11
CA LEU A 51 4.58 10.90 -3.70
C LEU A 51 5.99 10.54 -3.25
N ASN A 52 6.46 9.35 -3.64
CA ASN A 52 7.79 8.87 -3.30
C ASN A 52 8.27 7.79 -4.30
N PRO A 53 9.52 7.29 -4.18
CA PRO A 53 10.03 6.27 -5.08
C PRO A 53 9.16 5.01 -5.18
N ASN A 54 8.48 4.62 -4.09
CA ASN A 54 7.62 3.44 -4.00
C ASN A 54 6.13 3.72 -4.29
N LEU A 55 5.73 5.01 -4.36
CA LEU A 55 4.36 5.47 -4.57
C LEU A 55 4.29 6.27 -5.87
N TYR A 56 4.00 5.56 -6.95
CA TYR A 56 4.00 6.09 -8.31
C TYR A 56 2.75 6.96 -8.57
N ALA A 57 2.85 7.84 -9.55
CA ALA A 57 1.77 8.76 -9.90
C ALA A 57 0.53 8.04 -10.44
N ASP A 58 0.70 6.92 -11.14
CA ASP A 58 -0.40 6.05 -11.60
C ASP A 58 -1.11 5.29 -10.47
N GLY A 59 -0.62 5.44 -9.23
CA GLY A 59 -1.13 4.78 -8.04
C GLY A 59 -0.45 3.44 -7.75
N LYS A 60 0.55 3.01 -8.54
CA LYS A 60 1.29 1.78 -8.26
C LYS A 60 2.08 1.91 -6.94
N VAL A 61 1.95 0.88 -6.10
CA VAL A 61 2.67 0.77 -4.83
C VAL A 61 3.70 -0.35 -4.93
N CYS A 62 4.97 -0.02 -4.71
CA CYS A 62 6.10 -0.94 -4.75
C CYS A 62 6.40 -1.49 -3.35
N LEU A 63 6.08 -2.75 -3.13
CA LEU A 63 6.35 -3.49 -1.91
C LEU A 63 6.71 -4.93 -2.24
N SER A 64 7.74 -5.45 -1.56
CA SER A 64 8.10 -6.86 -1.69
C SER A 64 6.94 -7.77 -1.29
N LEU A 65 6.24 -7.41 -0.20
CA LEU A 65 5.08 -8.16 0.30
C LEU A 65 3.92 -8.20 -0.71
N LEU A 66 3.83 -7.21 -1.61
CA LEU A 66 2.83 -7.17 -2.69
C LEU A 66 3.35 -7.77 -4.00
N GLY A 67 4.60 -8.27 -4.03
CA GLY A 67 5.25 -8.79 -5.23
C GLY A 67 5.62 -7.71 -6.26
N THR A 68 5.58 -6.43 -5.89
CA THR A 68 5.84 -5.30 -6.79
C THR A 68 7.24 -4.69 -6.61
N TRP A 69 8.04 -5.23 -5.69
CA TRP A 69 9.42 -4.83 -5.44
C TRP A 69 10.29 -6.03 -5.02
N GLN A 70 11.61 -5.87 -5.05
CA GLN A 70 12.55 -6.89 -4.59
C GLN A 70 12.48 -7.06 -3.06
N GLY A 71 12.59 -8.30 -2.57
CA GLY A 71 12.60 -8.63 -1.14
C GLY A 71 11.69 -9.81 -0.78
N PRO A 72 11.43 -10.04 0.51
CA PRO A 72 10.53 -11.11 0.95
C PRO A 72 9.10 -10.86 0.48
N GLY A 73 8.56 -11.84 -0.24
CA GLY A 73 7.23 -11.81 -0.81
C GLY A 73 6.11 -12.21 0.15
N TRP A 74 4.88 -12.17 -0.36
CA TRP A 74 3.71 -12.71 0.34
C TRP A 74 3.87 -14.21 0.64
N ILE A 75 3.65 -14.60 1.89
CA ILE A 75 3.67 -16.00 2.29
C ILE A 75 2.22 -16.49 2.46
N PRO A 76 1.77 -17.46 1.65
CA PRO A 76 0.43 -18.03 1.77
C PRO A 76 0.12 -18.46 3.21
N ARG A 77 -1.06 -18.12 3.71
CA ARG A 77 -1.59 -18.47 5.04
C ARG A 77 -0.80 -17.94 6.26
N LYS A 78 0.32 -17.25 6.06
CA LYS A 78 1.09 -16.60 7.13
C LYS A 78 1.02 -15.07 7.06
N SER A 79 1.07 -14.52 5.84
CA SER A 79 1.00 -13.08 5.65
C SER A 79 -0.41 -12.54 5.91
N THR A 80 -0.49 -11.33 6.46
CA THR A 80 -1.77 -10.71 6.87
C THR A 80 -1.89 -9.28 6.35
N LEU A 81 -3.13 -8.76 6.27
CA LEU A 81 -3.37 -7.35 5.93
C LEU A 81 -2.77 -6.38 6.95
N SER A 82 -2.66 -6.79 8.21
CA SER A 82 -2.01 -5.99 9.25
C SER A 82 -0.54 -5.73 8.93
N GLN A 83 0.18 -6.71 8.35
CA GLN A 83 1.55 -6.51 7.89
C GLN A 83 1.61 -5.50 6.75
N VAL A 84 0.69 -5.58 5.78
CA VAL A 84 0.62 -4.60 4.67
C VAL A 84 0.43 -3.18 5.21
N ARG A 85 -0.49 -2.99 6.15
CA ARG A 85 -0.70 -1.69 6.83
C ARG A 85 0.55 -1.20 7.55
N PHE A 86 1.22 -2.09 8.29
CA PHE A 86 2.44 -1.74 9.03
C PHE A 86 3.56 -1.28 8.08
N THR A 87 3.75 -1.97 6.95
CA THR A 87 4.77 -1.60 5.97
C THR A 87 4.47 -0.25 5.32
N PHE A 88 3.20 0.09 5.09
CA PHE A 88 2.85 1.42 4.59
C PHE A 88 3.24 2.54 5.56
N CYS A 89 3.03 2.37 6.87
CA CYS A 89 3.46 3.36 7.87
C CYS A 89 4.98 3.57 7.84
N HIS A 90 5.76 2.51 7.58
CA HIS A 90 7.22 2.56 7.49
C HIS A 90 7.74 3.00 6.12
N MET A 91 6.87 3.12 5.11
CA MET A 91 7.18 3.65 3.77
C MET A 91 6.81 5.11 3.58
N ALA A 92 6.26 5.76 4.61
CA ALA A 92 6.18 7.21 4.71
C ALA A 92 7.37 7.89 5.47
N PRO A 93 8.65 7.43 5.39
CA PRO A 93 9.80 8.20 5.82
C PRO A 93 10.25 9.17 4.73
#